data_AF-A0A523RBK7-F1
#
_entry.id   AF-A0A523RBK7-F1
#
_cell.length_a   1.000
_cell.length_b   1.000
_cell.length_c   1.000
_cell.angle_alpha   90.00
_cell.angle_beta   90.00
_cell.angle_gamma   90.00
#
_symmetry.space_group_name_H-M   'P 1'
#
loop_
_entity.id
_entity.type
_entity.pdbx_description
1 polymer ?
#
loop_
_entity_poly.entity_id
_entity_poly.type
_entity_poly.pdbx_seq_one_letter_code
_entity_poly.pdbx_strand_id
1 'polypeptide(L)'
;MIKLDFLIFLECVTQYTKSDIDKGKTPLDVYTLCAIIRESFCISYTIRKNNNLYLYIETDHLFIKIEGKSVRYLGSDERSQALLLLRAIMKIETNENYNDREWIKSTPGIYIKKLPSSEFILENINGNFNDNRIFITDISKEKVKQNVKYGENIDENSSDCYLFSFSQESITFLKFIQKVNEECSLKNIDLSKIRGIENKILYINFLDDHRNY
;
A
#
# COMPACT_ATOMS: atom_id res chain seq x y z
N MET A 1 9.13 -13.77 -11.89
CA MET A 1 8.08 -13.26 -10.99
C MET A 1 8.31 -11.78 -10.80
N ILE A 2 7.35 -10.99 -11.25
CA ILE A 2 7.40 -9.53 -11.29
C ILE A 2 7.25 -8.99 -9.86
N LYS A 3 7.86 -7.84 -9.58
CA LYS A 3 7.70 -7.14 -8.30
C LYS A 3 6.36 -6.39 -8.33
N LEU A 4 5.46 -6.71 -7.38
CA LEU A 4 4.18 -6.03 -7.25
C LEU A 4 4.22 -5.06 -6.07
N ASP A 5 4.04 -3.77 -6.35
CA ASP A 5 3.92 -2.76 -5.31
C ASP A 5 2.44 -2.34 -5.17
N PHE A 6 1.95 -2.27 -3.94
CA PHE A 6 0.62 -1.77 -3.61
C PHE A 6 0.74 -0.51 -2.78
N LEU A 7 0.10 0.58 -3.19
CA LEU A 7 0.00 1.83 -2.43
C LEU A 7 -1.44 2.05 -2.00
N ILE A 8 -1.66 2.13 -0.69
CA ILE A 8 -2.95 2.42 -0.08
C ILE A 8 -2.91 3.82 0.52
N PHE A 9 -3.81 4.66 0.04
CA PHE A 9 -4.01 6.01 0.55
C PHE A 9 -5.15 6.02 1.57
N LEU A 10 -4.88 6.55 2.76
CA LEU A 10 -5.83 6.67 3.86
C LEU A 10 -5.87 8.12 4.32
N GLU A 11 -7.07 8.63 4.61
CA GLU A 11 -7.20 9.94 5.24
C GLU A 11 -6.72 9.88 6.69
N CYS A 12 -7.23 8.90 7.45
CA CYS A 12 -6.86 8.64 8.83
C CYS A 12 -6.94 7.14 9.14
N VAL A 13 -6.41 6.77 10.30
CA VAL A 13 -6.61 5.43 10.90
C VAL A 13 -7.15 5.63 12.31
N THR A 14 -8.21 4.92 12.64
CA THR A 14 -8.84 4.95 13.97
C THR A 14 -7.83 4.50 15.01
N GLN A 15 -7.65 5.30 16.06
CA GLN A 15 -6.76 4.94 17.17
C GLN A 15 -7.26 3.67 17.86
N TYR A 16 -6.33 2.78 18.21
CA TYR A 16 -6.61 1.52 18.88
C TYR A 16 -5.42 1.12 19.74
N THR A 17 -5.69 0.27 20.73
CA THR A 17 -4.68 -0.24 21.67
C THR A 17 -4.55 -1.75 21.56
N LYS A 18 -3.48 -2.29 22.15
CA LYS A 18 -3.35 -3.75 22.34
C LYS A 18 -4.56 -4.35 23.05
N SER A 19 -5.13 -3.66 24.05
CA SER A 19 -6.32 -4.14 24.78
C SER A 19 -7.52 -4.29 23.84
N ASP A 20 -7.68 -3.38 22.87
CA ASP A 20 -8.79 -3.45 21.92
C ASP A 20 -8.64 -4.67 21.01
N ILE A 21 -7.43 -4.94 20.53
CA ILE A 21 -7.09 -6.15 19.75
C ILE A 21 -7.33 -7.41 20.59
N ASP A 22 -6.86 -7.43 21.85
CA ASP A 22 -7.00 -8.57 22.78
C ASP A 22 -8.48 -8.89 23.07
N LYS A 23 -9.37 -7.89 23.01
CA LYS A 23 -10.82 -8.02 23.28
C LYS A 23 -11.65 -8.21 22.01
N GLY A 24 -11.04 -8.28 20.83
CA GLY A 24 -11.77 -8.35 19.55
C GLY A 24 -12.58 -7.08 19.24
N LYS A 25 -12.10 -5.92 19.70
CA LYS A 25 -12.70 -4.60 19.47
C LYS A 25 -11.86 -3.76 18.49
N THR A 26 -11.14 -4.42 17.59
CA THR A 26 -10.37 -3.75 16.54
C THR A 26 -11.30 -2.90 15.66
N PRO A 27 -10.99 -1.62 15.42
CA PRO A 27 -11.76 -0.79 14.49
C PRO A 27 -11.85 -1.39 13.08
N LEU A 28 -12.95 -1.09 12.37
CA LEU A 28 -13.24 -1.71 11.06
C LEU A 28 -12.22 -1.34 9.97
N ASP A 29 -11.71 -0.12 9.99
CA ASP A 29 -10.65 0.35 9.10
C ASP A 29 -9.32 -0.41 9.36
N VAL A 30 -8.97 -0.61 10.63
CA VAL A 30 -7.81 -1.42 11.03
C VAL A 30 -8.00 -2.88 10.63
N TYR A 31 -9.20 -3.44 10.79
CA TYR A 31 -9.54 -4.78 10.31
C TYR A 31 -9.36 -4.88 8.78
N THR A 32 -9.82 -3.87 8.04
CA THR A 32 -9.68 -3.80 6.57
C THR A 32 -8.20 -3.71 6.17
N LEU A 33 -7.40 -2.92 6.87
CA LEU A 33 -5.95 -2.87 6.69
C LEU A 33 -5.28 -4.23 6.95
N CYS A 34 -5.70 -4.96 7.98
CA CYS A 34 -5.21 -6.32 8.23
C CYS A 34 -5.57 -7.25 7.06
N ALA A 35 -6.80 -7.19 6.54
CA ALA A 35 -7.18 -7.94 5.34
C ALA A 35 -6.33 -7.56 4.13
N ILE A 36 -6.08 -6.27 3.88
CA ILE A 36 -5.18 -5.78 2.83
C ILE A 36 -3.76 -6.35 2.99
N ILE A 37 -3.20 -6.32 4.21
CA ILE A 37 -1.89 -6.90 4.51
C ILE A 37 -1.89 -8.40 4.21
N ARG A 38 -2.91 -9.13 4.67
CA ARG A 38 -3.04 -10.56 4.42
C ARG A 38 -3.08 -10.87 2.92
N GLU A 39 -3.96 -10.23 2.16
CA GLU A 39 -4.10 -10.49 0.72
C GLU A 39 -2.88 -10.01 -0.08
N SER A 40 -2.10 -9.05 0.45
CA SER A 40 -0.84 -8.60 -0.15
C SER A 40 0.29 -9.62 0.00
N PHE A 41 0.33 -10.38 1.10
CA PHE A 41 1.50 -11.20 1.44
C PHE A 41 1.21 -12.68 1.66
N CYS A 42 0.15 -13.04 2.38
CA CYS A 42 -0.05 -14.40 2.86
C CYS A 42 -0.55 -15.33 1.75
N ILE A 43 0.11 -16.47 1.58
CA ILE A 43 -0.39 -17.63 0.83
C ILE A 43 -0.27 -18.88 1.72
N SER A 44 -0.87 -20.00 1.33
CA SER A 44 -1.08 -21.16 2.21
C SER A 44 0.17 -21.67 2.94
N TYR A 45 1.36 -21.58 2.32
CA TYR A 45 2.60 -22.15 2.86
C TYR A 45 3.75 -21.14 3.01
N THR A 46 3.58 -19.89 2.60
CA THR A 46 4.64 -18.87 2.64
C THR A 46 4.05 -17.47 2.51
N ILE A 47 4.91 -16.47 2.48
CA ILE A 47 4.58 -15.11 2.07
C ILE A 47 5.10 -14.80 0.65
N ARG A 48 4.41 -13.89 -0.06
CA ARG A 48 4.82 -13.32 -1.34
C ARG A 48 6.01 -12.38 -1.14
N LYS A 49 7.23 -12.88 -1.37
CA LYS A 49 8.47 -12.13 -1.15
C LYS A 49 8.69 -10.97 -2.13
N ASN A 50 8.03 -11.01 -3.29
CA ASN A 50 8.15 -10.00 -4.34
C ASN A 50 7.12 -8.89 -4.23
N ASN A 51 6.19 -8.98 -3.29
CA ASN A 51 5.21 -7.95 -3.04
C ASN A 51 5.79 -6.92 -2.07
N ASN A 52 5.42 -5.65 -2.24
CA ASN A 52 5.55 -4.64 -1.18
C ASN A 52 4.24 -3.89 -1.02
N LEU A 53 3.98 -3.47 0.21
CA LEU A 53 2.80 -2.72 0.57
C LEU A 53 3.23 -1.40 1.19
N TYR A 54 2.69 -0.32 0.66
CA TYR A 54 2.87 1.04 1.12
C TYR A 54 1.54 1.55 1.66
N LEU A 55 1.53 2.09 2.87
CA LEU A 55 0.37 2.73 3.46
C LEU A 55 0.74 4.19 3.71
N TYR A 56 -0.08 5.12 3.23
CA TYR A 56 0.05 6.53 3.53
C TYR A 56 -1.18 7.01 4.30
N ILE A 57 -0.95 7.57 5.49
CA ILE A 57 -1.98 8.08 6.40
C ILE A 57 -1.84 9.60 6.43
N GLU A 58 -2.78 10.30 5.80
CA GLU A 58 -2.70 11.76 5.59
C GLU A 58 -2.70 12.56 6.89
N THR A 59 -3.58 12.26 7.84
CA THR A 59 -3.69 13.02 9.11
C THR A 59 -2.40 13.05 9.92
N ASP A 60 -1.62 11.97 9.87
CA ASP A 60 -0.36 11.83 10.61
C ASP A 60 0.86 12.14 9.75
N HIS A 61 0.63 12.40 8.46
CA HIS A 61 1.62 12.40 7.38
C HIS A 61 2.55 11.19 7.45
N LEU A 62 2.00 10.03 7.80
CA LEU A 62 2.76 8.83 8.10
C LEU A 62 2.79 7.90 6.89
N PHE A 63 4.00 7.58 6.44
CA PHE A 63 4.24 6.65 5.36
C PHE A 63 4.87 5.36 5.89
N ILE A 64 4.20 4.23 5.68
CA ILE A 64 4.60 2.91 6.15
C ILE A 64 4.93 2.05 4.93
N LYS A 65 6.06 1.37 4.96
CA LYS A 65 6.49 0.40 3.94
C LYS A 65 6.65 -0.97 4.57
N ILE A 66 5.97 -1.98 4.02
CA ILE A 66 6.12 -3.39 4.35
C ILE A 66 6.77 -4.09 3.15
N GLU A 67 7.97 -4.61 3.34
CA GLU A 67 8.75 -5.28 2.30
C GLU A 67 8.62 -6.81 2.38
N GLY A 68 8.00 -7.44 1.38
CA GLY A 68 7.76 -8.88 1.37
C GLY A 68 9.04 -9.72 1.51
N LYS A 69 10.15 -9.24 0.94
CA LYS A 69 11.45 -9.92 0.99
C LYS A 69 12.06 -10.01 2.40
N SER A 70 11.68 -9.10 3.30
CA SER A 70 12.34 -8.91 4.59
C SER A 70 11.39 -8.94 5.79
N VAL A 71 10.07 -8.91 5.55
CA VAL A 71 9.05 -8.96 6.61
C VAL A 71 9.12 -10.27 7.39
N ARG A 72 9.06 -10.19 8.71
CA ARG A 72 9.01 -11.35 9.63
C ARG A 72 7.90 -11.17 10.65
N TYR A 73 7.49 -12.29 11.25
CA TYR A 73 6.44 -12.35 12.28
C TYR A 73 5.05 -11.93 11.79
N LEU A 74 4.87 -11.84 10.47
CA LEU A 74 3.59 -11.60 9.85
C LEU A 74 2.78 -12.90 9.85
N GLY A 75 1.90 -13.05 10.84
CA GLY A 75 0.89 -14.11 10.84
C GLY A 75 -0.24 -13.77 9.88
N SER A 76 -1.02 -14.78 9.48
CA SER A 76 -2.22 -14.60 8.67
C SER A 76 -3.44 -14.14 9.48
N ASP A 77 -3.35 -14.18 10.82
CA ASP A 77 -4.40 -13.75 11.73
C ASP A 77 -4.41 -12.22 11.91
N GLU A 78 -5.61 -11.67 12.11
CA GLU A 78 -5.83 -10.24 12.33
C GLU A 78 -5.00 -9.70 13.50
N ARG A 79 -4.92 -10.45 14.60
CA ARG A 79 -4.26 -10.01 15.83
C ARG A 79 -2.77 -9.73 15.60
N SER A 80 -2.05 -10.65 14.96
CA SER A 80 -0.61 -10.46 14.70
C SER A 80 -0.35 -9.28 13.77
N GLN A 81 -1.19 -9.10 12.74
CA GLN A 81 -1.12 -8.01 11.78
C GLN A 81 -1.40 -6.66 12.43
N ALA A 82 -2.49 -6.56 13.21
CA ALA A 82 -2.86 -5.37 13.96
C ALA A 82 -1.78 -4.96 14.96
N LEU A 83 -1.14 -5.92 15.64
CA LEU A 83 -0.03 -5.64 16.55
C LEU A 83 1.22 -5.09 15.84
N LEU A 84 1.54 -5.61 14.65
CA LEU A 84 2.65 -5.09 13.83
C LEU A 84 2.36 -3.67 13.33
N LEU A 85 1.14 -3.42 12.86
CA LEU A 85 0.70 -2.10 12.42
C LEU A 85 0.71 -1.09 13.57
N LEU A 86 0.18 -1.46 14.74
CA LEU A 86 0.20 -0.62 15.94
C LEU A 86 1.62 -0.23 16.33
N ARG A 87 2.55 -1.19 16.33
CA ARG A 87 3.98 -0.94 16.59
C ARG A 87 4.61 -0.03 15.55
N ALA A 88 4.18 -0.07 14.30
CA ALA A 88 4.67 0.83 13.28
C ALA A 88 4.18 2.27 13.54
N ILE A 89 2.90 2.44 13.81
CA ILE A 89 2.28 3.76 14.07
C ILE A 89 2.90 4.43 15.32
N MET A 90 3.00 3.71 16.44
CA MET A 90 3.54 4.25 17.71
C MET A 90 5.05 4.58 17.66
N LYS A 91 5.78 4.10 16.66
CA LYS A 91 7.25 4.24 16.59
C LYS A 91 7.70 5.65 16.21
N ILE A 92 6.82 6.45 15.60
CA ILE A 92 7.09 7.88 15.33
C ILE A 92 6.88 8.72 16.59
N GLU A 93 5.89 8.40 17.42
CA GLU A 93 5.56 9.16 18.63
C GLU A 93 6.70 9.15 19.68
N THR A 94 7.60 8.18 19.59
CA THR A 94 8.66 7.93 20.60
C THR A 94 10.05 8.37 20.19
N ASN A 95 10.25 8.93 18.99
CA ASN A 95 11.55 9.40 18.50
C ASN A 95 11.61 10.93 18.41
N GLU A 96 12.15 11.58 19.45
CA GLU A 96 12.28 13.04 19.53
C GLU A 96 13.37 13.62 18.59
N ASN A 97 14.35 12.81 18.16
CA ASN A 97 15.40 13.19 17.21
C ASN A 97 15.02 12.86 15.76
N TYR A 98 13.88 13.38 15.34
CA TYR A 98 13.29 13.10 14.04
C TYR A 98 14.05 13.84 12.93
N ASN A 99 14.65 13.09 12.00
CA ASN A 99 15.13 13.63 10.73
C ASN A 99 14.11 13.22 9.66
N ASP A 100 13.33 14.17 9.14
CA ASP A 100 12.16 13.93 8.25
C ASP A 100 12.48 13.18 6.94
N ARG A 101 13.75 12.80 6.73
CA ARG A 101 14.26 12.31 5.45
C ARG A 101 14.56 10.81 5.43
N GLU A 102 14.60 10.12 6.55
CA GLU A 102 15.04 8.72 6.58
C GLU A 102 13.94 7.71 6.96
N TRP A 103 14.05 6.51 6.39
CA TRP A 103 13.20 5.38 6.76
C TRP A 103 13.65 4.80 8.10
N ILE A 104 12.74 4.78 9.07
CA ILE A 104 12.96 4.19 10.40
C ILE A 104 12.42 2.77 10.40
N LYS A 105 13.23 1.82 10.87
CA LYS A 105 12.78 0.43 11.03
C LYS A 105 11.91 0.28 12.27
N SER A 106 10.67 -0.19 12.11
CA SER A 106 9.79 -0.58 13.23
C SER A 106 10.03 -2.04 13.64
N THR A 107 9.91 -2.96 12.68
CA THR A 107 10.19 -4.39 12.83
C THR A 107 10.89 -4.92 11.58
N PRO A 108 11.41 -6.17 11.52
CA PRO A 108 12.00 -6.69 10.29
C PRO A 108 11.04 -6.55 9.11
N GLY A 109 11.48 -5.83 8.06
CA GLY A 109 10.71 -5.55 6.85
C GLY A 109 9.58 -4.53 6.98
N ILE A 110 9.39 -3.90 8.13
CA ILE A 110 8.42 -2.81 8.30
C ILE A 110 9.17 -1.53 8.64
N TYR A 111 9.00 -0.53 7.79
CA TYR A 111 9.65 0.77 7.87
C TYR A 111 8.60 1.88 7.90
N ILE A 112 8.93 2.97 8.56
CA ILE A 112 8.07 4.14 8.68
C ILE A 112 8.86 5.39 8.35
N LYS A 113 8.17 6.39 7.81
CA LYS A 113 8.71 7.70 7.50
C LYS A 113 7.56 8.69 7.53
N LYS A 114 7.70 9.77 8.30
CA LYS A 114 6.87 10.96 8.19
C LYS A 114 7.25 11.72 6.91
N LEU A 115 6.27 12.10 6.13
CA LEU A 115 6.44 12.93 4.95
C LEU A 115 5.93 14.34 5.24
N PRO A 116 6.41 15.39 4.55
CA PRO A 116 5.79 16.71 4.67
C PRO A 116 4.38 16.77 4.09
N SER A 117 4.12 15.97 3.04
CA SER A 117 2.82 15.84 2.38
C SER A 117 2.79 14.60 1.49
N SER A 118 1.60 14.26 0.99
CA SER A 118 1.38 13.17 0.03
C SER A 118 2.17 13.33 -1.27
N GLU A 119 2.56 14.55 -1.61
CA GLU A 119 3.33 14.84 -2.82
C GLU A 119 4.72 14.17 -2.79
N PHE A 120 5.28 13.92 -1.60
CA PHE A 120 6.59 13.29 -1.45
C PHE A 120 6.55 11.76 -1.56
N ILE A 121 5.36 11.15 -1.69
CA ILE A 121 5.22 9.68 -1.78
C ILE A 121 6.01 9.15 -2.98
N LEU A 122 5.93 9.81 -4.14
CA LEU A 122 6.57 9.35 -5.38
C LEU A 122 8.09 9.23 -5.25
N GLU A 123 8.75 10.22 -4.65
CA GLU A 123 10.20 10.22 -4.37
C GLU A 123 10.62 9.02 -3.51
N ASN A 124 9.72 8.55 -2.63
CA ASN A 124 9.99 7.49 -1.68
C ASN A 124 9.66 6.09 -2.20
N ILE A 125 8.78 6.00 -3.20
CA ILE A 125 8.50 4.74 -3.90
C ILE A 125 9.52 4.55 -5.03
N ASN A 126 9.87 5.59 -5.78
CA ASN A 126 10.66 5.58 -7.03
C ASN A 126 12.18 5.48 -6.89
N GLY A 127 12.72 5.35 -5.68
CA GLY A 127 14.15 5.57 -5.39
C GLY A 127 15.14 5.17 -6.48
N ASN A 128 15.99 6.10 -6.95
CA ASN A 128 17.13 5.94 -7.87
C ASN A 128 16.94 5.12 -9.17
N PHE A 129 15.72 4.75 -9.56
CA PHE A 129 15.49 4.06 -10.83
C PHE A 129 15.12 5.09 -11.91
N ASN A 130 15.82 5.03 -13.04
CA ASN A 130 15.55 5.79 -14.27
C ASN A 130 14.27 5.31 -15.01
N ASP A 131 13.41 4.52 -14.36
CA ASP A 131 12.40 3.75 -15.05
C ASP A 131 10.99 4.34 -14.87
N ASN A 132 10.30 4.44 -16.00
CA ASN A 132 8.89 4.80 -16.11
C ASN A 132 8.01 3.87 -15.26
N ARG A 133 7.76 4.23 -14.00
CA ARG A 133 6.83 3.49 -13.16
C ARG A 133 5.41 3.69 -13.64
N ILE A 134 4.68 2.60 -13.75
CA ILE A 134 3.28 2.61 -14.15
C ILE A 134 2.43 2.51 -12.89
N PHE A 135 1.62 3.54 -12.66
CA PHE A 135 0.61 3.52 -11.61
C PHE A 135 -0.70 3.01 -12.19
N ILE A 136 -1.31 2.04 -11.52
CA ILE A 136 -2.57 1.43 -11.93
C ILE A 136 -3.60 1.71 -10.85
N THR A 137 -4.69 2.38 -11.21
CA THR A 137 -5.75 2.75 -10.26
C THR A 137 -7.13 2.31 -10.75
N ASP A 138 -8.09 2.21 -9.84
CA ASP A 138 -9.49 1.86 -10.12
C ASP A 138 -10.40 3.04 -9.79
N ILE A 139 -10.13 4.16 -10.45
CA ILE A 139 -10.87 5.44 -10.29
C ILE A 139 -11.64 5.71 -11.59
N SER A 140 -12.62 6.61 -11.55
CA SER A 140 -13.34 7.05 -12.75
C SER A 140 -12.39 7.39 -13.92
N LYS A 141 -12.77 6.94 -15.11
CA LYS A 141 -12.02 7.09 -16.38
C LYS A 141 -11.73 8.55 -16.73
N GLU A 142 -12.54 9.48 -16.24
CA GLU A 142 -12.38 10.92 -16.48
C GLU A 142 -11.11 11.49 -15.82
N LYS A 143 -10.60 10.83 -14.78
CA LYS A 143 -9.46 11.30 -13.97
C LYS A 143 -8.10 10.76 -14.45
N VAL A 144 -8.05 9.95 -15.52
CA VAL A 144 -6.83 9.20 -15.94
C VAL A 144 -6.57 9.31 -17.44
N LYS A 145 -5.28 9.40 -17.83
CA LYS A 145 -4.84 9.55 -19.24
C LYS A 145 -5.13 8.33 -20.12
N GLN A 146 -5.02 7.13 -19.58
CA GLN A 146 -5.11 5.88 -20.35
C GLN A 146 -5.92 4.82 -19.60
N ASN A 147 -6.72 4.05 -20.33
CA ASN A 147 -7.38 2.87 -19.83
C ASN A 147 -6.62 1.63 -20.29
N VAL A 148 -6.48 0.64 -19.42
CA VAL A 148 -5.93 -0.66 -19.77
C VAL A 148 -6.83 -1.76 -19.29
N LYS A 149 -7.01 -2.80 -20.11
CA LYS A 149 -7.48 -4.06 -19.57
C LYS A 149 -6.32 -4.72 -18.86
N TYR A 150 -6.57 -5.20 -17.65
CA TYR A 150 -5.55 -5.99 -16.97
C TYR A 150 -5.30 -7.28 -17.76
N GLY A 151 -4.05 -7.50 -18.16
CA GLY A 151 -3.67 -8.60 -19.06
C GLY A 151 -3.27 -8.16 -20.46
N GLU A 152 -3.56 -6.92 -20.87
CA GLU A 152 -2.85 -6.28 -21.99
C GLU A 152 -1.42 -5.96 -21.50
N ASN A 153 -0.40 -6.24 -22.33
CA ASN A 153 1.02 -6.12 -21.99
C ASN A 153 1.33 -4.78 -21.30
N ILE A 154 1.28 -4.80 -19.96
CA ILE A 154 1.99 -3.84 -19.15
C ILE A 154 3.44 -4.31 -19.25
N ASP A 155 4.29 -3.42 -19.76
CA ASP A 155 5.67 -3.71 -20.15
C ASP A 155 6.34 -4.64 -19.12
N GLU A 156 6.81 -5.81 -19.54
CA GLU A 156 7.37 -6.81 -18.63
C GLU A 156 8.60 -6.28 -17.86
N ASN A 157 9.16 -5.16 -18.32
CA ASN A 157 10.27 -4.45 -17.68
C ASN A 157 9.82 -3.32 -16.73
N SER A 158 8.53 -2.95 -16.67
CA SER A 158 8.06 -1.92 -15.75
C SER A 158 7.73 -2.48 -14.37
N SER A 159 8.11 -1.75 -13.32
CA SER A 159 7.61 -2.04 -11.96
C SER A 159 6.23 -1.43 -11.79
N ASP A 160 5.21 -2.28 -11.69
CA ASP A 160 3.83 -1.82 -11.53
C ASP A 160 3.53 -1.46 -10.07
N CYS A 161 2.88 -0.31 -9.87
CA CYS A 161 2.37 0.12 -8.57
C CYS A 161 0.85 0.27 -8.62
N TYR A 162 0.13 -0.54 -7.86
CA TYR A 162 -1.33 -0.49 -7.76
C TYR A 162 -1.75 0.49 -6.67
N LEU A 163 -2.50 1.52 -7.06
CA LEU A 163 -2.92 2.61 -6.19
C LEU A 163 -4.40 2.51 -5.86
N PHE A 164 -4.68 2.36 -4.56
CA PHE A 164 -6.03 2.35 -4.00
C PHE A 164 -6.18 3.42 -2.91
N SER A 165 -7.40 3.90 -2.71
CA SER A 165 -7.75 4.82 -1.63
C SER A 165 -9.03 4.37 -0.93
N PHE A 166 -9.10 4.57 0.38
CA PHE A 166 -10.34 4.40 1.16
C PHE A 166 -11.38 5.48 0.81
N SER A 167 -10.91 6.64 0.34
CA SER A 167 -11.74 7.79 -0.06
C SER A 167 -11.25 8.32 -1.41
N GLN A 168 -11.94 7.92 -2.48
CA GLN A 168 -11.56 8.29 -3.86
C GLN A 168 -11.88 9.75 -4.21
N GLU A 169 -12.72 10.41 -3.40
CA GLU A 169 -13.17 11.79 -3.63
C GLU A 169 -12.49 12.80 -2.71
N SER A 170 -11.52 12.37 -1.88
CA SER A 170 -10.77 13.30 -1.04
C SER A 170 -9.93 14.25 -1.89
N ILE A 171 -9.96 15.54 -1.55
CA ILE A 171 -9.21 16.58 -2.28
C ILE A 171 -7.71 16.26 -2.28
N THR A 172 -7.16 15.80 -1.15
CA THR A 172 -5.75 15.44 -1.06
C THR A 172 -5.43 14.26 -1.98
N PHE A 173 -6.27 13.22 -2.00
CA PHE A 173 -6.05 12.08 -2.87
C PHE A 173 -6.14 12.47 -4.35
N LEU A 174 -7.09 13.34 -4.72
CA LEU A 174 -7.21 13.86 -6.08
C LEU A 174 -5.98 14.68 -6.51
N LYS A 175 -5.44 15.52 -5.61
CA LYS A 175 -4.18 16.24 -5.86
C LYS A 175 -3.00 15.28 -6.04
N PHE A 176 -2.92 14.24 -5.21
CA PHE A 176 -1.91 13.21 -5.34
C PHE A 176 -2.02 12.47 -6.69
N ILE A 177 -3.22 12.08 -7.11
CA ILE A 177 -3.48 11.46 -8.41
C ILE A 177 -3.07 12.38 -9.57
N GLN A 178 -3.38 13.68 -9.48
CA GLN A 178 -2.95 14.65 -10.48
C GLN A 178 -1.41 14.67 -10.59
N LYS A 179 -0.70 14.74 -9.45
CA LYS A 179 0.76 14.69 -9.43
C LYS A 179 1.32 13.39 -10.05
N VAL A 180 0.74 12.24 -9.69
CA VAL A 180 1.09 10.94 -10.31
C VAL A 180 0.90 11.00 -11.82
N ASN A 181 -0.18 11.61 -12.29
CA ASN A 181 -0.47 11.74 -13.72
C ASN A 181 0.49 12.68 -14.44
N GLU A 182 1.05 13.68 -13.74
CA GLU A 182 2.05 14.62 -14.28
C GLU A 182 3.46 14.01 -14.34
N GLU A 183 3.85 13.23 -13.34
CA GLU A 183 5.22 12.70 -13.19
C GLU A 183 5.39 11.24 -13.64
N CYS A 184 4.30 10.48 -13.76
CA CYS A 184 4.33 9.05 -14.04
C CYS A 184 3.28 8.64 -15.09
N SER A 185 3.41 7.41 -15.60
CA SER A 185 2.39 6.82 -16.47
C SER A 185 1.23 6.27 -15.63
N LEU A 186 0.17 7.06 -15.48
CA LEU A 186 -1.06 6.62 -14.81
C LEU A 186 -2.01 5.92 -15.78
N LYS A 187 -2.37 4.69 -15.44
CA LYS A 187 -3.31 3.86 -16.18
C LYS A 187 -4.48 3.47 -15.27
N ASN A 188 -5.67 3.37 -15.86
CA ASN A 188 -6.87 2.96 -15.16
C ASN A 188 -7.21 1.50 -15.48
N ILE A 189 -7.48 0.72 -14.44
CA ILE A 189 -8.06 -0.62 -14.52
C ILE A 189 -9.50 -0.56 -14.00
N ASP A 190 -10.41 -1.24 -14.69
CA ASP A 190 -11.77 -1.42 -14.19
C ASP A 190 -11.85 -2.64 -13.26
N LEU A 191 -11.88 -2.40 -11.95
CA LEU A 191 -12.16 -3.40 -10.91
C LEU A 191 -13.49 -3.11 -10.19
N SER A 192 -14.39 -2.35 -10.82
CA SER A 192 -15.66 -1.91 -10.23
C SER A 192 -16.57 -3.05 -9.76
N LYS A 193 -16.44 -4.25 -10.36
CA LYS A 193 -17.19 -5.45 -9.98
C LYS A 193 -16.65 -6.12 -8.70
N ILE A 194 -15.44 -5.80 -8.28
CA ILE A 194 -14.79 -6.38 -7.10
C ILE A 194 -14.89 -5.39 -5.95
N ARG A 195 -15.62 -5.76 -4.90
CA ARG A 195 -15.83 -4.92 -3.72
C ARG A 195 -14.69 -5.10 -2.72
N GLY A 196 -14.27 -4.02 -2.08
CA GLY A 196 -13.18 -4.03 -1.10
C GLY A 196 -11.80 -3.99 -1.77
N ILE A 197 -10.88 -3.29 -1.12
CA ILE A 197 -9.50 -3.14 -1.64
C ILE A 197 -8.75 -4.47 -1.50
N GLU A 198 -8.97 -5.18 -0.40
CA GLU A 198 -8.41 -6.51 -0.12
C GLU A 198 -8.75 -7.51 -1.23
N ASN A 199 -9.99 -7.55 -1.72
CA ASN A 199 -10.39 -8.47 -2.79
C ASN A 199 -9.80 -8.07 -4.15
N LYS A 200 -9.61 -6.76 -4.39
CA LYS A 200 -8.93 -6.27 -5.60
C LYS A 200 -7.46 -6.70 -5.60
N ILE A 201 -6.79 -6.60 -4.45
CA ILE A 201 -5.40 -7.07 -4.28
C ILE A 201 -5.31 -8.58 -4.47
N LEU A 202 -6.23 -9.35 -3.87
CA LEU A 202 -6.30 -10.79 -4.07
C LEU A 202 -6.46 -11.15 -5.55
N TYR A 203 -7.35 -10.45 -6.27
CA TYR A 203 -7.56 -10.67 -7.70
C TYR A 203 -6.32 -10.32 -8.54
N ILE A 204 -5.65 -9.20 -8.25
CA ILE A 204 -4.39 -8.81 -8.91
C ILE A 204 -3.31 -9.87 -8.71
N ASN A 205 -3.14 -10.34 -7.47
CA ASN A 205 -2.21 -11.41 -7.14
C ASN A 205 -2.57 -12.73 -7.84
N PHE A 206 -3.85 -13.09 -7.88
CA PHE A 206 -4.33 -14.27 -8.62
C PHE A 206 -3.96 -14.18 -10.11
N LEU A 207 -4.13 -13.02 -10.73
CA LEU A 207 -3.80 -12.85 -12.14
C LEU A 207 -2.28 -12.84 -12.38
N ASP A 208 -1.48 -12.26 -11.50
CA ASP A 208 -0.01 -12.34 -11.59
C ASP A 208 0.47 -13.79 -11.48
N ASP A 209 -0.09 -14.58 -10.55
CA ASP A 209 0.23 -16.00 -10.44
C ASP A 209 -0.03 -16.72 -11.77
N HIS A 210 -1.17 -16.46 -12.44
CA HIS A 210 -1.53 -17.10 -13.70
C HIS A 210 -0.66 -16.68 -14.90
N ARG A 211 -0.01 -15.51 -14.87
CA ARG A 211 0.95 -15.12 -15.92
C ARG A 211 2.28 -15.84 -15.81
N ASN A 212 2.63 -16.33 -14.62
CA ASN A 212 3.91 -16.97 -14.34
C ASN A 212 3.86 -18.52 -14.49
N TYR A 213 2.73 -19.09 -14.94
CA TYR A 213 2.57 -20.50 -15.32
C TYR A 213 2.50 -20.66 -16.84
#